data_AF-A0AAD6U5L4-F1
#
_entry.id   AF-A0AAD6U5L4-F1
#
_cell.length_a   1.000
_cell.length_b   1.000
_cell.length_c   1.000
_cell.angle_alpha   90.00
_cell.angle_beta   90.00
_cell.angle_gamma   90.00
#
_symmetry.space_group_name_H-M   'P 1'
#
loop_
_entity.id
_entity.type
_entity.pdbx_description
1 polymer ?
#
loop_
_entity_poly.entity_id
_entity_poly.type
_entity_poly.pdbx_seq_one_letter_code
_entity_poly.pdbx_strand_id
1 'polypeptide(L)'
;MLSSVLALVALLPAFVLAQSPVYGQCGGQGWTRMSGNFNSGCDNLRFRLNLRFQQPLLLAVPAWNGRRWRWRNDYCDQHENYDDCRDYDHGLYNNCLGSIRQFNSCCWQPVYRPQPIQIYLTPFYAAEVAAAAANITDATTQAKALSVAKIPTFTWFDTIAKVPDLGTYLADASAQGKASGTPMIVQIIVYDLPDRDCAAAASNGEFSIADNGQANYFNYIDELVAQIKQFPDVRVVAIIEPDSLANLVTNLSVQKCANAQTTYLACVTYAIQQLNKLGNVYSYLDAGHAGWLGWPANLTPAAQLFASLFKNAGSPNMVRGLATNVANYNALAAASPDPITQGNANYDEIHYINALAPVLSSSGFPAHFIVDQGRSGVQNIRQQWGDWCNVKGAGFGTRPTSNTGYSTVDAIVWAKPGGECDGTSNTSAARYDYHCGLSDADQPAPEAGTWFQEYFTTLVTKANPPL
;
A
#
# COMPACT_ATOMS: atom_id res chain seq x y z
N MET A 1 11.82 -73.37 11.11
CA MET A 1 11.07 -74.40 10.37
C MET A 1 10.66 -73.80 9.03
N LEU A 2 11.08 -74.46 7.95
CA LEU A 2 10.71 -74.31 6.52
C LEU A 2 10.98 -72.94 5.85
N SER A 3 11.94 -72.85 4.90
CA SER A 3 11.87 -73.26 3.47
C SER A 3 11.01 -72.30 2.64
N SER A 4 11.29 -71.86 1.41
CA SER A 4 12.37 -72.03 0.43
C SER A 4 12.01 -71.16 -0.80
N VAL A 5 13.02 -70.63 -1.49
CA VAL A 5 13.16 -70.47 -2.97
C VAL A 5 12.40 -69.35 -3.76
N LEU A 6 13.27 -68.55 -4.40
CA LEU A 6 13.22 -67.72 -5.62
C LEU A 6 12.09 -67.92 -6.66
N ALA A 7 11.64 -66.81 -7.27
CA ALA A 7 11.73 -66.57 -8.71
C ALA A 7 11.64 -65.07 -9.07
N LEU A 8 12.39 -64.69 -10.11
CA LEU A 8 12.76 -63.36 -10.60
C LEU A 8 11.83 -62.91 -11.74
N VAL A 9 11.34 -61.65 -11.78
CA VAL A 9 11.17 -60.84 -13.02
C VAL A 9 11.16 -59.34 -12.64
N ALA A 10 12.01 -58.57 -13.31
CA ALA A 10 12.15 -57.12 -13.22
C ALA A 10 11.07 -56.37 -14.00
N LEU A 11 10.62 -55.21 -13.49
CA LEU A 11 10.07 -54.07 -14.25
C LEU A 11 10.01 -52.83 -13.32
N LEU A 12 10.86 -51.84 -13.60
CA LEU A 12 10.84 -50.50 -13.01
C LEU A 12 9.76 -49.64 -13.68
N PRO A 13 9.04 -48.79 -12.93
CA PRO A 13 8.54 -47.52 -13.44
C PRO A 13 9.15 -46.32 -12.70
N ALA A 14 9.39 -45.29 -13.49
CA ALA A 14 10.11 -44.07 -13.17
C ALA A 14 9.39 -43.15 -12.17
N PHE A 15 10.21 -42.48 -11.36
CA PHE A 15 9.85 -41.31 -10.58
C PHE A 15 9.45 -40.14 -11.50
N VAL A 16 8.26 -39.58 -11.28
CA VAL A 16 7.86 -38.28 -11.82
C VAL A 16 8.13 -37.22 -10.75
N LEU A 17 9.22 -36.47 -10.93
CA LEU A 17 9.44 -35.18 -10.29
C LEU A 17 8.81 -34.11 -11.19
N ALA A 18 7.68 -33.53 -10.76
CA ALA A 18 7.18 -32.31 -11.37
C ALA A 18 7.99 -31.12 -10.83
N GLN A 19 8.91 -30.64 -11.66
CA GLN A 19 9.64 -29.40 -11.43
C GLN A 19 8.73 -28.19 -11.70
N SER A 20 8.81 -27.23 -10.80
CA SER A 20 8.21 -25.90 -10.88
C SER A 20 8.64 -25.14 -12.15
N PRO A 21 7.79 -24.33 -12.77
CA PRO A 21 8.23 -23.43 -13.84
C PRO A 21 9.15 -22.34 -13.27
N VAL A 22 10.42 -22.41 -13.67
CA VAL A 22 11.42 -21.35 -13.48
C VAL A 22 11.05 -20.18 -14.39
N TYR A 23 10.79 -19.02 -13.81
CA TYR A 23 10.74 -17.75 -14.52
C TYR A 23 12.16 -17.35 -14.93
N GLY A 24 12.48 -17.45 -16.22
CA GLY A 24 13.69 -16.87 -16.80
C GLY A 24 13.46 -15.39 -17.13
N GLN A 25 14.02 -14.49 -16.32
CA GLN A 25 14.24 -13.09 -16.70
C GLN A 25 15.43 -13.01 -17.67
N CYS A 26 15.23 -12.45 -18.86
CA CYS A 26 16.32 -11.93 -19.66
C CYS A 26 16.55 -10.47 -19.29
N GLY A 27 17.49 -10.22 -18.39
CA GLY A 27 18.16 -8.93 -18.25
C GLY A 27 19.42 -8.90 -19.11
N GLY A 28 19.76 -7.74 -19.66
CA GLY A 28 21.02 -7.54 -20.38
C GLY A 28 21.29 -6.08 -20.67
N GLN A 29 21.99 -5.40 -19.75
CA GLN A 29 22.66 -4.13 -20.01
C GLN A 29 23.91 -4.33 -20.87
N GLY A 30 24.12 -3.37 -21.78
CA GLY A 30 25.37 -2.93 -22.43
C GLY A 30 26.54 -3.89 -22.60
N TRP A 31 26.81 -4.30 -23.85
CA TRP A 31 28.17 -4.55 -24.33
C TRP A 31 28.35 -4.06 -25.78
N THR A 32 29.53 -3.51 -25.98
CA THR A 32 30.11 -2.82 -27.14
C THR A 32 30.23 -3.69 -28.40
N ARG A 33 29.97 -3.09 -29.57
CA ARG A 33 30.30 -3.66 -30.88
C ARG A 33 31.81 -3.76 -31.03
N MET A 34 32.34 -4.98 -31.05
CA MET A 34 33.56 -5.31 -31.79
C MET A 34 33.20 -6.19 -32.99
N SER A 35 33.67 -5.77 -34.15
CA SER A 35 33.58 -6.43 -35.44
C SER A 35 34.38 -7.73 -35.49
N GLY A 36 33.81 -8.80 -36.07
CA GLY A 36 34.57 -10.00 -36.44
C GLY A 36 33.68 -11.15 -36.92
N ASN A 37 33.75 -11.47 -38.21
CA ASN A 37 33.20 -12.68 -38.82
C ASN A 37 33.83 -13.93 -38.22
N PHE A 38 33.03 -14.93 -37.83
CA PHE A 38 33.38 -16.34 -38.01
C PHE A 38 32.12 -17.22 -38.15
N ASN A 39 32.10 -17.97 -39.25
CA ASN A 39 31.16 -19.02 -39.59
C ASN A 39 31.49 -20.28 -38.77
N SER A 40 30.52 -20.93 -38.12
CA SER A 40 30.35 -22.40 -38.13
C SER A 40 29.22 -22.88 -37.21
N GLY A 41 28.29 -23.63 -37.83
CA GLY A 41 27.75 -24.89 -37.30
C GLY A 41 26.74 -24.84 -36.15
N CYS A 42 25.47 -25.10 -36.47
CA CYS A 42 24.74 -26.23 -35.90
C CYS A 42 23.46 -26.51 -36.71
N ASP A 43 23.47 -27.68 -37.34
CA ASP A 43 22.42 -28.25 -38.18
C ASP A 43 21.20 -28.75 -37.37
N ASN A 44 20.04 -28.60 -38.02
CA ASN A 44 18.90 -29.52 -38.10
C ASN A 44 18.28 -30.15 -36.83
N LEU A 45 17.04 -29.76 -36.56
CA LEU A 45 15.95 -30.68 -36.21
C LEU A 45 14.63 -30.16 -36.79
N ARG A 46 14.23 -30.75 -37.93
CA ARG A 46 12.91 -30.57 -38.54
C ARG A 46 11.97 -31.65 -37.99
N PHE A 47 10.87 -31.24 -37.35
CA PHE A 47 9.67 -32.07 -37.24
C PHE A 47 8.56 -31.45 -38.11
N ARG A 48 8.13 -32.20 -39.13
CA ARG A 48 6.93 -31.92 -39.93
C ARG A 48 5.74 -32.58 -39.24
N LEU A 49 4.70 -31.81 -38.92
CA LEU A 49 3.35 -32.33 -38.70
C LEU A 49 2.41 -31.70 -39.74
N ASN A 50 1.95 -32.54 -40.66
CA ASN A 50 0.90 -32.22 -41.63
C ASN A 50 -0.45 -32.34 -40.93
N LEU A 51 -1.18 -31.23 -40.78
CA LEU A 51 -2.63 -31.26 -40.54
C LEU A 51 -3.29 -30.28 -41.53
N ARG A 52 -4.02 -30.84 -42.50
CA ARG A 52 -4.97 -30.11 -43.34
C ARG A 52 -6.28 -29.98 -42.56
N PHE A 53 -6.80 -28.78 -42.40
CA PHE A 53 -8.21 -28.55 -42.09
C PHE A 53 -8.84 -27.67 -43.16
N GLN A 54 -9.90 -28.18 -43.78
CA GLN A 54 -10.84 -27.44 -44.61
C GLN A 54 -11.90 -26.79 -43.69
N GLN A 55 -12.28 -25.55 -44.04
CA GLN A 55 -13.38 -24.73 -43.49
C GLN A 55 -13.15 -23.98 -42.16
N PRO A 56 -13.54 -22.69 -42.07
CA PRO A 56 -13.44 -21.93 -40.83
C PRO A 56 -14.66 -22.21 -39.93
N LEU A 57 -14.42 -22.82 -38.77
CA LEU A 57 -15.34 -22.74 -37.63
C LEU A 57 -15.20 -21.34 -37.01
N LEU A 58 -16.29 -20.57 -37.00
CA LEU A 58 -16.44 -19.38 -36.14
C LEU A 58 -16.50 -19.84 -34.68
N LEU A 59 -15.37 -19.76 -33.97
CA LEU A 59 -15.34 -19.78 -32.51
C LEU A 59 -15.56 -18.35 -32.01
N ALA A 60 -16.77 -18.06 -31.53
CA ALA A 60 -17.04 -16.88 -30.74
C ALA A 60 -16.35 -17.02 -29.38
N VAL A 61 -15.40 -16.13 -29.06
CA VAL A 61 -14.83 -16.01 -27.71
C VAL A 61 -15.71 -15.03 -26.93
N PRO A 62 -16.18 -15.35 -25.71
CA PRO A 62 -16.96 -14.42 -24.91
C PRO A 62 -16.08 -13.24 -24.47
N ALA A 63 -16.59 -12.02 -24.64
CA ALA A 63 -15.97 -10.81 -24.12
C ALA A 63 -15.93 -10.85 -22.59
N TRP A 64 -14.75 -11.10 -22.02
CA TRP A 64 -14.46 -10.88 -20.60
C TRP A 64 -13.63 -9.62 -20.42
N ASN A 65 -14.16 -8.68 -19.62
CA ASN A 65 -13.54 -7.50 -19.03
C ASN A 65 -12.94 -6.47 -20.02
N GLY A 66 -13.68 -5.37 -20.25
CA GLY A 66 -13.21 -3.97 -20.31
C GLY A 66 -11.98 -3.56 -21.14
N ARG A 67 -11.39 -4.45 -21.95
CA ARG A 67 -10.10 -4.23 -22.62
C ARG A 67 -10.29 -3.71 -24.04
N ARG A 68 -9.90 -2.46 -24.29
CA ARG A 68 -9.68 -1.97 -25.66
C ARG A 68 -8.21 -2.15 -26.03
N TRP A 69 -7.98 -2.98 -27.04
CA TRP A 69 -6.69 -3.18 -27.68
C TRP A 69 -6.61 -2.24 -28.89
N ARG A 70 -5.56 -1.42 -28.99
CA ARG A 70 -5.19 -0.76 -30.25
C ARG A 70 -3.85 -1.30 -30.70
N TRP A 71 -3.81 -1.72 -31.96
CA TRP A 71 -2.64 -2.27 -32.62
C TRP A 71 -1.81 -1.13 -33.19
N ARG A 72 -0.51 -1.08 -32.90
CA ARG A 72 0.45 -0.18 -33.55
C ARG A 72 1.44 -1.01 -34.36
N ASN A 73 1.81 -0.51 -35.53
CA ASN A 73 2.74 -1.17 -36.43
C ASN A 73 4.13 -0.54 -36.21
N ASP A 74 5.10 -1.31 -35.71
CA ASP A 74 6.46 -0.83 -35.39
C ASP A 74 7.40 -0.74 -36.61
N TYR A 75 6.85 -0.52 -37.81
CA TYR A 75 7.66 -0.38 -39.03
C TYR A 75 8.05 1.07 -39.38
N CYS A 76 7.71 2.06 -38.53
CA CYS A 76 7.93 3.48 -38.84
C CYS A 76 9.21 4.10 -38.26
N ASP A 77 10.03 3.37 -37.48
CA ASP A 77 11.15 3.97 -36.75
C ASP A 77 12.55 3.79 -37.38
N GLN A 78 12.66 3.47 -38.68
CA GLN A 78 13.98 3.33 -39.33
C GLN A 78 14.19 4.04 -40.67
N HIS A 79 13.31 4.95 -41.10
CA HIS A 79 13.63 5.78 -42.26
C HIS A 79 13.25 7.25 -42.05
N GLU A 80 14.26 8.11 -42.17
CA GLU A 80 14.16 9.56 -42.29
C GLU A 80 13.23 9.93 -43.46
N ASN A 81 11.98 10.30 -43.15
CA ASN A 81 11.25 11.40 -43.78
C ASN A 81 9.91 11.58 -43.06
N TYR A 82 9.76 12.74 -42.40
CA TYR A 82 8.49 13.28 -41.97
C TYR A 82 7.66 13.56 -43.23
N ASP A 83 6.55 12.84 -43.44
CA ASP A 83 5.32 13.28 -44.13
C ASP A 83 4.52 12.05 -44.65
N ASP A 84 4.03 11.13 -43.80
CA ASP A 84 2.90 10.26 -44.22
C ASP A 84 2.13 9.48 -43.13
N CYS A 85 2.06 9.94 -41.88
CA CYS A 85 1.22 9.29 -40.87
C CYS A 85 -0.15 9.98 -40.76
N ARG A 86 -0.99 9.86 -41.81
CA ARG A 86 -2.42 10.17 -41.70
C ARG A 86 -3.17 8.95 -41.15
N ASP A 87 -3.95 9.20 -40.11
CA ASP A 87 -4.96 8.29 -39.55
C ASP A 87 -5.84 7.72 -40.67
N TYR A 88 -5.80 6.40 -40.85
CA TYR A 88 -6.81 5.67 -41.60
C TYR A 88 -7.71 4.92 -40.62
N ASP A 89 -8.88 5.53 -40.38
CA ASP A 89 -10.08 4.84 -39.92
C ASP A 89 -10.83 4.28 -41.15
N HIS A 90 -11.66 3.25 -40.93
CA HIS A 90 -12.55 2.54 -41.88
C HIS A 90 -12.05 1.26 -42.58
N GLY A 91 -12.62 0.12 -42.16
CA GLY A 91 -13.64 -0.61 -42.95
C GLY A 91 -13.21 -1.51 -44.12
N LEU A 92 -13.65 -2.78 -44.03
CA LEU A 92 -13.98 -3.75 -45.10
C LEU A 92 -12.89 -4.72 -45.63
N TYR A 93 -13.21 -6.00 -45.39
CA TYR A 93 -12.98 -7.23 -46.16
C TYR A 93 -12.11 -7.25 -47.44
N ASN A 94 -11.33 -8.33 -47.51
CA ASN A 94 -10.80 -9.02 -48.69
C ASN A 94 -9.76 -8.28 -49.54
N ASN A 95 -8.48 -8.65 -49.39
CA ASN A 95 -7.63 -9.21 -50.44
C ASN A 95 -6.15 -9.23 -49.99
N CYS A 96 -5.64 -10.42 -49.64
CA CYS A 96 -4.20 -10.70 -49.63
C CYS A 96 -3.96 -12.13 -50.16
N LEU A 97 -4.12 -12.29 -51.48
CA LEU A 97 -3.49 -13.37 -52.23
C LEU A 97 -2.32 -12.76 -53.01
N GLY A 98 -1.11 -12.85 -52.46
CA GLY A 98 0.10 -12.31 -53.09
C GLY A 98 1.38 -12.77 -52.39
N SER A 99 2.07 -13.72 -53.02
CA SER A 99 3.46 -14.14 -52.82
C SER A 99 3.98 -14.41 -51.40
N ILE A 100 4.23 -15.69 -51.14
CA ILE A 100 5.03 -16.21 -50.02
C ILE A 100 6.48 -15.71 -50.15
N ARG A 101 6.89 -14.73 -49.35
CA ARG A 101 8.30 -14.50 -48.97
C ARG A 101 8.36 -14.07 -47.49
N GLN A 102 9.07 -14.88 -46.71
CA GLN A 102 9.66 -14.62 -45.38
C GLN A 102 8.94 -13.59 -44.48
N PHE A 103 7.99 -14.05 -43.67
CA PHE A 103 7.64 -13.36 -42.43
C PHE A 103 8.68 -13.74 -41.36
N ASN A 104 9.63 -12.85 -41.10
CA ASN A 104 10.32 -12.84 -39.82
C ASN A 104 9.32 -12.38 -38.75
N SER A 105 9.34 -13.10 -37.63
CA SER A 105 8.49 -12.96 -36.46
C SER A 105 8.18 -11.50 -36.10
N CYS A 106 6.93 -11.07 -36.30
CA CYS A 106 6.43 -9.88 -35.62
C CYS A 106 6.34 -10.22 -34.13
N CYS A 107 7.33 -9.81 -33.34
CA CYS A 107 7.24 -9.82 -31.88
C CYS A 107 6.25 -8.72 -31.48
N TRP A 108 4.99 -9.09 -31.38
CA TRP A 108 3.95 -8.25 -30.79
C TRP A 108 4.22 -8.14 -29.29
N GLN A 109 4.89 -7.08 -28.85
CA GLN A 109 4.97 -6.77 -27.43
C GLN A 109 3.74 -5.93 -27.05
N PRO A 110 2.91 -6.38 -26.09
CA PRO A 110 1.89 -5.52 -25.53
C PRO A 110 2.59 -4.35 -24.84
N VAL A 111 2.46 -3.14 -25.41
CA VAL A 111 2.82 -1.91 -24.70
C VAL A 111 1.81 -1.75 -23.57
N TYR A 112 2.21 -2.17 -22.37
CA TYR A 112 1.48 -1.87 -21.15
C TYR A 112 1.53 -0.36 -20.93
N ARG A 113 0.43 0.33 -21.28
CA ARG A 113 0.18 1.64 -20.70
C ARG A 113 -0.56 1.40 -19.39
N PRO A 114 0.03 1.68 -18.22
CA PRO A 114 -0.74 1.72 -17.00
C PRO A 114 -1.92 2.64 -17.25
N GLN A 115 -3.14 2.14 -17.06
CA GLN A 115 -4.29 3.04 -17.02
C GLN A 115 -4.02 4.01 -15.85
N PRO A 116 -4.21 5.32 -16.04
CA PRO A 116 -4.20 6.22 -14.92
C PRO A 116 -5.21 5.69 -13.89
N ILE A 117 -4.84 5.71 -12.62
CA ILE A 117 -5.74 5.46 -11.49
C ILE A 117 -5.71 6.74 -10.68
N GLN A 118 -6.88 7.21 -10.27
CA GLN A 118 -7.02 8.43 -9.48
C GLN A 118 -7.27 8.08 -8.02
N ILE A 119 -6.67 8.85 -7.11
CA ILE A 119 -6.97 8.72 -5.69
C ILE A 119 -8.15 9.64 -5.39
N TYR A 120 -9.16 9.08 -4.74
CA TYR A 120 -10.33 9.81 -4.30
C TYR A 120 -9.96 10.80 -3.19
N LEU A 121 -10.36 12.05 -3.35
CA LEU A 121 -10.22 13.09 -2.34
C LEU A 121 -11.45 13.09 -1.45
N THR A 122 -11.29 12.72 -0.18
CA THR A 122 -12.41 12.67 0.76
C THR A 122 -13.01 14.07 0.97
N PRO A 123 -14.35 14.23 0.87
CA PRO A 123 -14.99 15.51 1.13
C PRO A 123 -14.89 15.93 2.59
N PHE A 124 -14.68 14.99 3.51
CA PHE A 124 -14.54 15.28 4.95
C PHE A 124 -13.36 16.21 5.23
N TYR A 125 -12.15 15.75 4.92
CA TYR A 125 -10.94 16.54 5.17
C TYR A 125 -10.87 17.79 4.27
N ALA A 126 -11.39 17.72 3.04
CA ALA A 126 -11.50 18.88 2.17
C ALA A 126 -12.39 19.99 2.79
N ALA A 127 -13.48 19.61 3.47
CA ALA A 127 -14.35 20.55 4.16
C ALA A 127 -13.68 21.18 5.39
N GLU A 128 -12.95 20.38 6.18
CA GLU A 128 -12.15 20.91 7.30
C GLU A 128 -11.10 21.92 6.83
N VAL A 129 -10.35 21.59 5.77
CA VAL A 129 -9.37 22.48 5.16
C VAL A 129 -10.02 23.77 4.65
N ALA A 130 -11.18 23.68 4.00
CA ALA A 130 -11.90 24.86 3.52
C ALA A 130 -12.36 25.77 4.66
N ALA A 131 -12.91 25.20 5.73
CA ALA A 131 -13.29 25.92 6.94
C ALA A 131 -12.06 26.54 7.64
N ALA A 132 -10.95 25.82 7.69
CA ALA A 132 -9.71 26.30 8.28
C ALA A 132 -9.10 27.46 7.52
N ALA A 133 -9.08 27.38 6.19
CA ALA A 133 -8.57 28.43 5.33
C ALA A 133 -9.39 29.73 5.46
N ALA A 134 -10.70 29.66 5.73
CA ALA A 134 -11.53 30.82 6.00
C ALA A 134 -11.09 31.59 7.27
N ASN A 135 -10.39 30.93 8.20
CA ASN A 135 -9.85 31.54 9.43
C ASN A 135 -8.39 32.03 9.27
N ILE A 136 -7.78 31.89 8.09
CA ILE A 136 -6.42 32.38 7.81
C ILE A 136 -6.50 33.75 7.14
N THR A 137 -5.91 34.77 7.78
CA THR A 137 -5.99 36.16 7.32
C THR A 137 -4.95 36.53 6.26
N ASP A 138 -3.76 35.93 6.30
CA ASP A 138 -2.74 36.11 5.28
C ASP A 138 -3.16 35.40 3.98
N ALA A 139 -3.37 36.18 2.90
CA ALA A 139 -3.89 35.66 1.64
C ALA A 139 -2.98 34.60 1.00
N THR A 140 -1.66 34.69 1.20
CA THR A 140 -0.72 33.70 0.64
C THR A 140 -0.83 32.38 1.39
N THR A 141 -0.88 32.42 2.71
CA THR A 141 -1.05 31.24 3.56
C THR A 141 -2.43 30.63 3.38
N GLN A 142 -3.48 31.43 3.22
CA GLN A 142 -4.82 30.97 2.91
C GLN A 142 -4.86 30.21 1.56
N ALA A 143 -4.23 30.75 0.51
CA ALA A 143 -4.17 30.08 -0.78
C ALA A 143 -3.42 28.74 -0.71
N LYS A 144 -2.33 28.69 0.06
CA LYS A 144 -1.58 27.44 0.34
C LYS A 144 -2.41 26.46 1.16
N ALA A 145 -3.14 26.92 2.17
CA ALA A 145 -4.03 26.07 2.95
C ALA A 145 -5.11 25.43 2.07
N LEU A 146 -5.73 26.19 1.17
CA LEU A 146 -6.72 25.66 0.23
C LEU A 146 -6.14 24.63 -0.75
N SER A 147 -4.83 24.67 -1.06
CA SER A 147 -4.21 23.66 -1.91
C SER A 147 -4.10 22.30 -1.22
N VAL A 148 -4.11 22.26 0.13
CA VAL A 148 -4.07 21.02 0.92
C VAL A 148 -5.30 20.12 0.66
N ALA A 149 -6.46 20.70 0.39
CA ALA A 149 -7.67 19.93 0.06
C ALA A 149 -7.55 19.13 -1.25
N LYS A 150 -6.51 19.39 -2.06
CA LYS A 150 -6.20 18.67 -3.30
C LYS A 150 -5.17 17.54 -3.10
N ILE A 151 -4.70 17.34 -1.88
CA ILE A 151 -3.70 16.32 -1.53
C ILE A 151 -4.46 15.13 -0.92
N PRO A 152 -4.29 13.90 -1.44
CA PRO A 152 -5.04 12.76 -0.95
C PRO A 152 -4.60 12.35 0.45
N THR A 153 -5.57 12.12 1.32
CA THR A 153 -5.38 11.61 2.69
C THR A 153 -6.16 10.32 2.91
N PHE A 154 -5.72 9.52 3.88
CA PHE A 154 -6.53 8.41 4.37
C PHE A 154 -7.70 8.91 5.22
N THR A 155 -8.85 8.24 5.10
CA THR A 155 -10.02 8.49 5.97
C THR A 155 -10.05 7.48 7.11
N TRP A 156 -10.14 7.97 8.35
CA TRP A 156 -10.12 7.13 9.54
C TRP A 156 -11.51 6.62 9.88
N PHE A 157 -11.66 5.30 9.93
CA PHE A 157 -12.80 4.61 10.52
C PHE A 157 -12.37 4.18 11.91
N ASP A 158 -12.41 5.14 12.82
CA ASP A 158 -12.00 5.02 14.23
C ASP A 158 -13.17 4.80 15.19
N THR A 159 -14.38 4.70 14.62
CA THR A 159 -15.63 4.28 15.26
C THR A 159 -16.54 3.64 14.21
N ILE A 160 -17.41 2.72 14.62
CA ILE A 160 -18.44 2.10 13.78
C ILE A 160 -19.43 3.13 13.22
N ALA A 161 -19.67 4.23 13.94
CA ALA A 161 -20.56 5.30 13.51
C ALA A 161 -20.13 5.97 12.20
N LYS A 162 -18.83 5.90 11.83
CA LYS A 162 -18.31 6.42 10.56
C LYS A 162 -18.51 5.46 9.39
N VAL A 163 -18.78 4.17 9.62
CA VAL A 163 -18.88 3.17 8.54
C VAL A 163 -19.90 3.53 7.45
N PRO A 164 -21.08 4.10 7.75
CA PRO A 164 -22.00 4.56 6.70
C PRO A 164 -21.39 5.59 5.73
N ASP A 165 -20.48 6.44 6.20
CA ASP A 165 -19.81 7.44 5.35
C ASP A 165 -18.95 6.77 4.28
N LEU A 166 -18.37 5.59 4.56
CA LEU A 166 -17.63 4.81 3.56
C LEU A 166 -18.49 4.49 2.33
N GLY A 167 -19.74 4.12 2.55
CA GLY A 167 -20.70 3.84 1.48
C GLY A 167 -20.90 5.07 0.59
N THR A 168 -20.97 6.26 1.18
CA THR A 168 -21.10 7.52 0.44
C THR A 168 -19.84 7.84 -0.37
N TYR A 169 -18.65 7.64 0.21
CA TYR A 169 -17.38 7.88 -0.47
C TYR A 169 -17.13 6.91 -1.62
N LEU A 170 -17.47 5.64 -1.44
CA LEU A 170 -17.37 4.64 -2.50
C LEU A 170 -18.36 4.90 -3.63
N ALA A 171 -19.58 5.31 -3.31
CA ALA A 171 -20.57 5.69 -4.32
C ALA A 171 -20.11 6.88 -5.16
N ASP A 172 -19.59 7.92 -4.52
CA ASP A 172 -19.07 9.10 -5.22
C ASP A 172 -17.81 8.76 -6.03
N ALA A 173 -16.86 8.02 -5.47
CA ALA A 173 -15.68 7.55 -6.19
C ALA A 173 -16.06 6.70 -7.43
N SER A 174 -17.05 5.81 -7.31
CA SER A 174 -17.56 5.03 -8.44
C SER A 174 -18.17 5.94 -9.51
N ALA A 175 -18.97 6.93 -9.13
CA ALA A 175 -19.57 7.90 -10.05
C ALA A 175 -18.50 8.75 -10.77
N GLN A 176 -17.53 9.29 -10.04
CA GLN A 176 -16.42 10.06 -10.60
C GLN A 176 -15.57 9.21 -11.56
N GLY A 177 -15.27 7.96 -11.19
CA GLY A 177 -14.49 7.06 -12.03
C GLY A 177 -15.20 6.67 -13.32
N LYS A 178 -16.53 6.48 -13.27
CA LYS A 178 -17.36 6.27 -14.46
C LYS A 178 -17.40 7.51 -15.36
N ALA A 179 -17.52 8.70 -14.76
CA ALA A 179 -17.56 9.96 -15.50
C ALA A 179 -16.22 10.29 -16.19
N SER A 180 -15.10 10.02 -15.51
CA SER A 180 -13.75 10.27 -16.04
C SER A 180 -13.19 9.13 -16.89
N GLY A 181 -13.83 7.95 -16.88
CA GLY A 181 -13.32 6.73 -17.49
C GLY A 181 -12.06 6.17 -16.81
N THR A 182 -11.77 6.61 -15.58
CA THR A 182 -10.54 6.32 -14.83
C THR A 182 -10.92 5.66 -13.49
N PRO A 183 -10.44 4.45 -13.16
CA PRO A 183 -10.72 3.83 -11.87
C PRO A 183 -10.25 4.69 -10.69
N MET A 184 -11.01 4.64 -9.59
CA MET A 184 -10.70 5.37 -8.36
C MET A 184 -10.14 4.45 -7.27
N ILE A 185 -9.26 5.01 -6.43
CA ILE A 185 -8.80 4.41 -5.17
C ILE A 185 -9.37 5.21 -4.00
N VAL A 186 -10.07 4.54 -3.10
CA VAL A 186 -10.43 5.08 -1.78
C VAL A 186 -9.41 4.60 -0.74
N GLN A 187 -8.88 5.51 0.07
CA GLN A 187 -7.90 5.24 1.11
C GLN A 187 -8.55 5.29 2.49
N ILE A 188 -8.48 4.19 3.24
CA ILE A 188 -9.12 4.05 4.55
C ILE A 188 -8.15 3.54 5.62
N ILE A 189 -8.36 3.95 6.86
CA ILE A 189 -7.71 3.36 8.04
C ILE A 189 -8.78 2.62 8.83
N VAL A 190 -8.55 1.33 9.07
CA VAL A 190 -9.31 0.50 9.99
C VAL A 190 -8.65 0.65 11.35
N TYR A 191 -9.32 1.26 12.33
CA TYR A 191 -8.70 1.56 13.62
C TYR A 191 -9.73 1.53 14.76
N ASP A 192 -10.25 0.37 15.14
CA ASP A 192 -11.27 0.30 16.19
C ASP A 192 -11.12 -0.91 17.12
N LEU A 193 -9.90 -1.41 17.29
CA LEU A 193 -9.64 -2.56 18.16
C LEU A 193 -10.23 -2.39 19.57
N PRO A 194 -10.76 -3.46 20.18
CA PRO A 194 -11.15 -3.45 21.59
C PRO A 194 -9.96 -3.21 22.51
N ASP A 195 -10.12 -2.39 23.54
CA ASP A 195 -9.00 -1.93 24.39
C ASP A 195 -7.87 -1.29 23.55
N ARG A 196 -8.24 -0.49 22.53
CA ARG A 196 -7.32 0.26 21.66
C ARG A 196 -6.27 1.04 22.46
N ASP A 197 -5.12 1.26 21.84
CA ASP A 197 -3.97 2.00 22.38
C ASP A 197 -3.57 1.47 23.77
N CYS A 198 -3.21 0.19 23.81
CA CYS A 198 -2.99 -0.52 25.06
C CYS A 198 -1.82 0.02 25.91
N ALA A 199 -0.89 0.76 25.33
CA ALA A 199 0.25 1.38 26.01
C ALA A 199 0.12 2.91 26.18
N ALA A 200 -0.90 3.54 25.58
CA ALA A 200 -1.17 4.96 25.78
C ALA A 200 -1.81 5.21 27.15
N ALA A 201 -1.69 6.44 27.67
CA ALA A 201 -2.32 6.81 28.94
C ALA A 201 -3.85 6.96 28.78
N ALA A 202 -4.30 7.31 27.58
CA ALA A 202 -5.71 7.38 27.22
C ALA A 202 -5.96 6.80 25.81
N SER A 203 -7.18 6.35 25.57
CA SER A 203 -7.67 5.94 24.25
C SER A 203 -9.11 6.41 24.05
N ASN A 204 -9.49 6.64 22.81
CA ASN A 204 -10.87 6.93 22.39
C ASN A 204 -11.55 5.74 21.70
N GLY A 205 -10.99 4.53 21.75
CA GLY A 205 -11.63 3.32 21.22
C GLY A 205 -12.97 3.05 21.93
N GLU A 206 -14.02 2.75 21.15
CA GLU A 206 -15.36 2.55 21.69
C GLU A 206 -15.61 1.13 22.21
N PHE A 207 -14.80 0.16 21.77
CA PHE A 207 -14.90 -1.22 22.21
C PHE A 207 -13.94 -1.53 23.36
N SER A 208 -14.41 -2.32 24.32
CA SER A 208 -13.57 -2.91 25.37
C SER A 208 -13.66 -4.42 25.34
N ILE A 209 -12.57 -5.10 25.67
CA ILE A 209 -12.53 -6.57 25.70
C ILE A 209 -13.56 -7.12 26.70
N ALA A 210 -13.71 -6.42 27.83
CA ALA A 210 -14.64 -6.79 28.89
C ALA A 210 -16.12 -6.71 28.46
N ASP A 211 -16.45 -5.87 27.46
CA ASP A 211 -17.82 -5.62 27.01
C ASP A 211 -18.02 -6.09 25.56
N ASN A 212 -17.87 -7.40 25.35
CA ASN A 212 -18.09 -8.06 24.06
C ASN A 212 -17.24 -7.51 22.89
N GLY A 213 -16.12 -6.85 23.20
CA GLY A 213 -15.37 -6.06 22.22
C GLY A 213 -14.94 -6.84 20.99
N GLN A 214 -14.48 -8.09 21.14
CA GLN A 214 -14.05 -8.89 19.98
C GLN A 214 -15.21 -9.12 18.98
N ALA A 215 -16.41 -9.41 19.47
CA ALA A 215 -17.56 -9.60 18.58
C ALA A 215 -18.05 -8.27 17.99
N ASN A 216 -18.01 -7.18 18.77
CA ASN A 216 -18.33 -5.84 18.27
C ASN A 216 -17.36 -5.42 17.15
N TYR A 217 -16.07 -5.70 17.31
CA TYR A 217 -15.06 -5.47 16.29
C TYR A 217 -15.30 -6.32 15.03
N PHE A 218 -15.67 -7.59 15.18
CA PHE A 218 -16.03 -8.43 14.02
C PHE A 218 -17.22 -7.84 13.27
N ASN A 219 -18.25 -7.35 13.98
CA ASN A 219 -19.38 -6.65 13.36
C ASN A 219 -18.94 -5.37 12.63
N TYR A 220 -18.09 -4.56 13.25
CA TYR A 220 -17.50 -3.37 12.61
C TYR A 220 -16.80 -3.71 11.29
N ILE A 221 -15.98 -4.77 11.25
CA ILE A 221 -15.36 -5.25 10.00
C ILE A 221 -16.41 -5.74 8.99
N ASP A 222 -17.42 -6.46 9.44
CA ASP A 222 -18.48 -6.97 8.57
C ASP A 222 -19.29 -5.82 7.94
N GLU A 223 -19.51 -4.73 8.66
CA GLU A 223 -20.16 -3.53 8.13
C GLU A 223 -19.29 -2.81 7.09
N LEU A 224 -17.98 -2.65 7.34
CA LEU A 224 -17.04 -2.13 6.33
C LEU A 224 -17.07 -2.98 5.05
N VAL A 225 -17.03 -4.31 5.20
CA VAL A 225 -17.08 -5.27 4.10
C VAL A 225 -18.40 -5.14 3.33
N ALA A 226 -19.53 -4.96 4.03
CA ALA A 226 -20.83 -4.76 3.42
C ALA A 226 -20.90 -3.48 2.59
N GLN A 227 -20.27 -2.38 3.03
CA GLN A 227 -20.15 -1.15 2.23
C GLN A 227 -19.29 -1.38 0.98
N ILE A 228 -18.09 -1.93 1.15
CA ILE A 228 -17.12 -2.10 0.03
C ILE A 228 -17.64 -3.07 -1.04
N LYS A 229 -18.31 -4.14 -0.64
CA LYS A 229 -18.86 -5.16 -1.56
C LYS A 229 -19.82 -4.59 -2.60
N GLN A 230 -20.47 -3.46 -2.31
CA GLN A 230 -21.41 -2.80 -3.23
C GLN A 230 -20.70 -2.10 -4.41
N PHE A 231 -19.40 -1.84 -4.31
CA PHE A 231 -18.63 -1.04 -5.27
C PHE A 231 -17.37 -1.77 -5.76
N PRO A 232 -17.50 -2.92 -6.45
CA PRO A 232 -16.35 -3.72 -6.91
C PRO A 232 -15.49 -3.03 -7.99
N ASP A 233 -16.00 -1.95 -8.60
CA ASP A 233 -15.29 -1.12 -9.57
C ASP A 233 -14.34 -0.09 -8.91
N VAL A 234 -14.50 0.15 -7.61
CA VAL A 234 -13.62 1.03 -6.83
C VAL A 234 -12.56 0.18 -6.12
N ARG A 235 -11.30 0.59 -6.20
CA ARG A 235 -10.23 -0.03 -5.41
C ARG A 235 -10.20 0.60 -4.03
N VAL A 236 -9.95 -0.20 -3.00
CA VAL A 236 -9.73 0.29 -1.64
C VAL A 236 -8.30 -0.03 -1.21
N VAL A 237 -7.63 0.91 -0.56
CA VAL A 237 -6.37 0.68 0.15
C VAL A 237 -6.64 0.90 1.63
N ALA A 238 -6.37 -0.12 2.45
CA ALA A 238 -6.66 -0.11 3.88
C ALA A 238 -5.36 -0.22 4.70
N ILE A 239 -5.10 0.74 5.58
CA ILE A 239 -4.14 0.57 6.68
C ILE A 239 -4.88 -0.08 7.84
N ILE A 240 -4.29 -1.13 8.43
CA ILE A 240 -4.95 -1.96 9.43
C ILE A 240 -4.33 -1.72 10.80
N GLU A 241 -5.16 -1.16 11.68
CA GLU A 241 -4.97 -1.01 13.12
C GLU A 241 -3.62 -0.39 13.52
N PRO A 242 -3.43 0.93 13.28
CA PRO A 242 -2.34 1.70 13.85
C PRO A 242 -2.11 1.42 15.34
N ASP A 243 -0.85 1.43 15.77
CA ASP A 243 -0.42 1.22 17.16
C ASP A 243 -0.79 -0.15 17.77
N SER A 244 -1.34 -1.10 17.00
CA SER A 244 -1.74 -2.39 17.56
C SER A 244 -0.57 -3.38 17.66
N LEU A 245 -0.06 -3.85 16.53
CA LEU A 245 0.92 -4.94 16.48
C LEU A 245 2.30 -4.52 16.97
N ALA A 246 2.68 -3.25 16.83
CA ALA A 246 3.93 -2.72 17.38
C ALA A 246 3.97 -2.80 18.92
N ASN A 247 2.83 -2.58 19.58
CA ASN A 247 2.68 -2.78 21.02
C ASN A 247 2.91 -4.25 21.41
N LEU A 248 2.49 -5.22 20.60
CA LEU A 248 2.69 -6.64 20.89
C LEU A 248 4.16 -7.09 20.73
N VAL A 249 5.02 -6.27 20.12
CA VAL A 249 6.46 -6.55 20.03
C VAL A 249 7.21 -6.03 21.26
N THR A 250 6.84 -4.84 21.75
CA THR A 250 7.68 -4.07 22.67
C THR A 250 7.04 -3.77 24.02
N ASN A 251 5.72 -3.81 24.11
CA ASN A 251 4.95 -3.33 25.27
C ASN A 251 4.13 -4.44 25.95
N LEU A 252 4.50 -5.71 25.78
CA LEU A 252 3.87 -6.84 26.50
C LEU A 252 4.13 -6.82 28.02
N SER A 253 5.04 -5.97 28.50
CA SER A 253 5.18 -5.68 29.95
C SER A 253 4.04 -4.80 30.49
N VAL A 254 3.32 -4.07 29.62
CA VAL A 254 2.12 -3.31 29.98
C VAL A 254 0.94 -4.28 30.09
N GLN A 255 0.32 -4.37 31.25
CA GLN A 255 -0.71 -5.38 31.52
C GLN A 255 -1.92 -5.26 30.57
N LYS A 256 -2.32 -4.04 30.19
CA LYS A 256 -3.40 -3.83 29.20
C LYS A 256 -3.02 -4.46 27.85
N CYS A 257 -1.79 -4.27 27.37
CA CYS A 257 -1.31 -4.90 26.14
C CYS A 257 -1.19 -6.43 26.26
N ALA A 258 -0.66 -6.93 27.37
CA ALA A 258 -0.56 -8.38 27.62
C ALA A 258 -1.95 -9.05 27.58
N ASN A 259 -2.95 -8.42 28.23
CA ASN A 259 -4.32 -8.92 28.25
C ASN A 259 -5.00 -8.81 26.87
N ALA A 260 -4.67 -7.78 26.08
CA ALA A 260 -5.25 -7.55 24.76
C ALA A 260 -4.59 -8.38 23.65
N GLN A 261 -3.43 -8.99 23.89
CA GLN A 261 -2.62 -9.65 22.86
C GLN A 261 -3.41 -10.65 22.01
N THR A 262 -4.17 -11.55 22.65
CA THR A 262 -4.94 -12.58 21.92
C THR A 262 -6.09 -11.96 21.13
N THR A 263 -6.77 -10.95 21.69
CA THR A 263 -7.85 -10.23 21.01
C THR A 263 -7.34 -9.42 19.82
N TYR A 264 -6.21 -8.71 19.95
CA TYR A 264 -5.59 -7.96 18.85
C TYR A 264 -5.24 -8.90 17.69
N LEU A 265 -4.58 -10.02 17.98
CA LEU A 265 -4.24 -11.01 16.95
C LEU A 265 -5.48 -11.59 16.27
N ALA A 266 -6.53 -11.92 17.02
CA ALA A 266 -7.78 -12.44 16.47
C ALA A 266 -8.50 -11.41 15.59
N CYS A 267 -8.62 -10.17 16.07
CA CYS A 267 -9.29 -9.07 15.38
C CYS A 267 -8.56 -8.66 14.10
N VAL A 268 -7.23 -8.46 14.15
CA VAL A 268 -6.46 -8.13 12.95
C VAL A 268 -6.50 -9.28 11.93
N THR A 269 -6.40 -10.54 12.38
CA THR A 269 -6.56 -11.71 11.50
C THR A 269 -7.94 -11.71 10.83
N TYR A 270 -9.01 -11.44 11.57
CA TYR A 270 -10.36 -11.36 11.04
C TYR A 270 -10.49 -10.25 9.98
N ALA A 271 -10.00 -9.06 10.29
CA ALA A 271 -10.03 -7.90 9.38
C ALA A 271 -9.38 -8.23 8.03
N ILE A 272 -8.14 -8.72 8.03
CA ILE A 272 -7.45 -9.03 6.77
C ILE A 272 -8.06 -10.23 6.03
N GLN A 273 -8.63 -11.21 6.74
CA GLN A 273 -9.34 -12.32 6.10
C GLN A 273 -10.62 -11.86 5.39
N GLN A 274 -11.43 -11.01 6.04
CA GLN A 274 -12.68 -10.55 5.45
C GLN A 274 -12.46 -9.59 4.30
N LEU A 275 -11.57 -8.60 4.47
CA LEU A 275 -11.25 -7.63 3.42
C LEU A 275 -10.64 -8.33 2.19
N ASN A 276 -9.79 -9.35 2.38
CA ASN A 276 -9.21 -10.13 1.28
C ASN A 276 -10.27 -10.83 0.41
N LYS A 277 -11.42 -11.25 0.98
CA LYS A 277 -12.49 -11.93 0.23
C LYS A 277 -13.13 -11.04 -0.84
N LEU A 278 -13.00 -9.72 -0.74
CA LEU A 278 -13.58 -8.76 -1.68
C LEU A 278 -12.80 -8.67 -2.99
N GLY A 279 -11.49 -8.97 -2.97
CA GLY A 279 -10.64 -8.97 -4.16
C GLY A 279 -10.25 -7.59 -4.72
N ASN A 280 -10.75 -6.50 -4.14
CA ASN A 280 -10.43 -5.11 -4.51
C ASN A 280 -9.92 -4.26 -3.32
N VAL A 281 -9.65 -4.86 -2.15
CA VAL A 281 -9.10 -4.19 -0.97
C VAL A 281 -7.66 -4.60 -0.76
N TYR A 282 -6.72 -3.67 -0.89
CA TYR A 282 -5.29 -3.88 -0.64
C TYR A 282 -4.95 -3.44 0.78
N SER A 283 -4.57 -4.38 1.64
CA SER A 283 -4.29 -4.11 3.05
C SER A 283 -2.79 -3.94 3.33
N TYR A 284 -2.46 -2.97 4.18
CA TYR A 284 -1.15 -2.79 4.79
C TYR A 284 -1.32 -2.82 6.31
N LEU A 285 -0.67 -3.76 7.00
CA LEU A 285 -0.71 -3.82 8.46
C LEU A 285 0.16 -2.69 9.03
N ASP A 286 -0.31 -1.98 10.04
CA ASP A 286 0.56 -1.00 10.70
C ASP A 286 1.78 -1.68 11.35
N ALA A 287 2.94 -1.07 11.20
CA ALA A 287 4.21 -1.54 11.72
C ALA A 287 4.97 -0.47 12.51
N GLY A 288 4.24 0.47 13.12
CA GLY A 288 4.84 1.57 13.86
C GLY A 288 5.80 2.39 12.99
N HIS A 289 7.00 2.65 13.49
CA HIS A 289 7.98 3.48 12.80
C HIS A 289 9.42 3.12 13.18
N ALA A 290 10.41 3.76 12.56
CA ALA A 290 11.83 3.49 12.76
C ALA A 290 12.27 3.55 14.24
N GLY A 291 11.80 4.56 14.96
CA GLY A 291 12.01 4.72 16.41
C GLY A 291 11.32 3.73 17.32
N TRP A 292 10.49 2.84 16.78
CA TRP A 292 9.75 1.85 17.54
C TRP A 292 10.19 0.43 17.20
N LEU A 293 9.88 -0.05 16.00
CA LEU A 293 10.25 -1.39 15.55
C LEU A 293 11.55 -1.41 14.74
N GLY A 294 12.06 -0.25 14.35
CA GLY A 294 13.31 -0.13 13.60
C GLY A 294 14.57 -0.30 14.43
N TRP A 295 14.49 -0.36 15.77
CA TRP A 295 15.64 -0.76 16.58
C TRP A 295 16.14 -2.15 16.17
N PRO A 296 17.46 -2.38 15.98
CA PRO A 296 17.97 -3.65 15.48
C PRO A 296 17.49 -4.89 16.27
N ALA A 297 17.31 -4.75 17.58
CA ALA A 297 16.80 -5.82 18.45
C ALA A 297 15.31 -6.15 18.21
N ASN A 298 14.52 -5.20 17.71
CA ASN A 298 13.08 -5.34 17.50
C ASN A 298 12.72 -5.90 16.11
N LEU A 299 13.66 -5.86 15.15
CA LEU A 299 13.42 -6.30 13.77
C LEU A 299 13.00 -7.77 13.67
N THR A 300 13.71 -8.67 14.34
CA THR A 300 13.42 -10.12 14.27
C THR A 300 12.09 -10.46 14.96
N PRO A 301 11.81 -10.01 16.20
CA PRO A 301 10.49 -10.20 16.83
C PRO A 301 9.34 -9.62 16.00
N ALA A 302 9.50 -8.41 15.43
CA ALA A 302 8.51 -7.80 14.56
C ALA A 302 8.25 -8.67 13.32
N ALA A 303 9.30 -9.09 12.61
CA ALA A 303 9.16 -9.92 11.43
C ALA A 303 8.47 -11.26 11.72
N GLN A 304 8.80 -11.89 12.85
CA GLN A 304 8.15 -13.12 13.30
C GLN A 304 6.66 -12.93 13.59
N LEU A 305 6.29 -11.83 14.27
CA LEU A 305 4.90 -11.49 14.55
C LEU A 305 4.09 -11.31 13.26
N PHE A 306 4.54 -10.42 12.37
CA PHE A 306 3.83 -10.14 11.12
C PHE A 306 3.74 -11.35 10.21
N ALA A 307 4.83 -12.12 10.06
CA ALA A 307 4.81 -13.31 9.22
C ALA A 307 3.93 -14.42 9.80
N SER A 308 3.89 -14.58 11.12
CA SER A 308 3.00 -15.55 11.78
C SER A 308 1.53 -15.16 11.62
N LEU A 309 1.20 -13.88 11.83
CA LEU A 309 -0.15 -13.37 11.62
C LEU A 309 -0.60 -13.54 10.17
N PHE A 310 0.26 -13.17 9.20
CA PHE A 310 -0.01 -13.35 7.77
C PHE A 310 -0.27 -14.82 7.41
N LYS A 311 0.57 -15.74 7.89
CA LYS A 311 0.41 -17.19 7.67
C LYS A 311 -0.86 -17.73 8.33
N ASN A 312 -1.15 -17.34 9.56
CA ASN A 312 -2.34 -17.76 10.30
C ASN A 312 -3.64 -17.26 9.63
N ALA A 313 -3.57 -16.10 8.96
CA ALA A 313 -4.67 -15.60 8.15
C ALA A 313 -4.88 -16.36 6.83
N GLY A 314 -4.00 -17.31 6.48
CA GLY A 314 -4.05 -18.08 5.24
C GLY A 314 -3.25 -17.43 4.09
N SER A 315 -2.28 -16.58 4.41
CA SER A 315 -1.46 -15.84 3.44
C SER A 315 -2.29 -15.07 2.40
N PRO A 316 -3.24 -14.22 2.83
CA PRO A 316 -4.13 -13.48 1.94
C PRO A 316 -3.35 -12.65 0.91
N ASN A 317 -3.59 -12.90 -0.38
CA ASN A 317 -2.82 -12.25 -1.47
C ASN A 317 -3.06 -10.74 -1.59
N MET A 318 -4.13 -10.22 -0.97
CA MET A 318 -4.41 -8.79 -0.93
C MET A 318 -3.79 -8.08 0.29
N VAL A 319 -3.19 -8.81 1.23
CA VAL A 319 -2.30 -8.19 2.22
C VAL A 319 -0.97 -7.93 1.54
N ARG A 320 -0.79 -6.67 1.13
CA ARG A 320 0.32 -6.21 0.30
C ARG A 320 1.60 -6.02 1.12
N GLY A 321 1.46 -5.65 2.38
CA GLY A 321 2.60 -5.52 3.28
C GLY A 321 2.29 -4.67 4.51
N LEU A 322 3.14 -3.69 4.79
CA LEU A 322 3.13 -2.91 6.03
C LEU A 322 3.00 -1.40 5.78
N ALA A 323 2.40 -0.67 6.72
CA ALA A 323 2.39 0.78 6.76
C ALA A 323 3.33 1.25 7.88
N THR A 324 4.12 2.30 7.63
CA THR A 324 5.02 2.86 8.65
C THR A 324 4.86 4.37 8.79
N ASN A 325 5.31 4.90 9.93
CA ASN A 325 5.26 6.31 10.30
C ASN A 325 3.84 6.90 10.41
N VAL A 326 2.80 6.06 10.45
CA VAL A 326 1.40 6.50 10.58
C VAL A 326 1.28 7.41 11.80
N ALA A 327 0.78 8.63 11.58
CA ALA A 327 0.66 9.66 12.61
C ALA A 327 1.98 10.07 13.32
N ASN A 328 3.15 9.75 12.75
CA ASN A 328 4.45 10.16 13.30
C ASN A 328 5.14 11.19 12.38
N TYR A 329 6.43 11.48 12.62
CA TYR A 329 7.13 12.65 12.08
C TYR A 329 8.49 12.31 11.47
N ASN A 330 8.88 11.03 11.43
CA ASN A 330 10.19 10.63 10.93
C ASN A 330 10.32 11.00 9.44
N ALA A 331 11.52 11.40 9.04
CA ALA A 331 11.86 11.49 7.63
C ALA A 331 11.72 10.12 6.97
N LEU A 332 11.32 10.10 5.69
CA LEU A 332 11.49 8.90 4.86
C LEU A 332 12.98 8.57 4.72
N ALA A 333 13.77 9.56 4.30
CA ALA A 333 15.22 9.46 4.15
C ALA A 333 15.84 10.77 4.65
N ALA A 334 16.53 10.71 5.80
CA ALA A 334 17.07 11.89 6.43
C ALA A 334 18.41 12.30 5.80
N ALA A 335 18.62 13.61 5.60
CA ALA A 335 19.92 14.13 5.15
C ALA A 335 21.01 13.93 6.22
N SER A 336 20.63 13.98 7.49
CA SER A 336 21.43 13.64 8.65
C SER A 336 20.50 13.07 9.73
N PRO A 337 20.95 12.14 10.58
CA PRO A 337 20.14 11.62 11.68
C PRO A 337 19.61 12.74 12.56
N ASP A 338 18.32 12.66 12.93
CA ASP A 338 17.75 13.53 13.95
C ASP A 338 18.41 13.20 15.31
N PRO A 339 18.81 14.19 16.13
CA PRO A 339 19.45 13.92 17.42
C PRO A 339 18.71 12.93 18.32
N ILE A 340 17.36 12.88 18.25
CA ILE A 340 16.54 11.96 19.04
C ILE A 340 16.76 10.48 18.68
N THR A 341 17.39 10.19 17.53
CA THR A 341 17.61 8.82 17.03
C THR A 341 18.91 8.21 17.54
N GLN A 342 19.62 8.90 18.44
CA GLN A 342 20.89 8.43 18.98
C GLN A 342 20.79 7.00 19.51
N GLY A 343 21.70 6.14 19.05
CA GLY A 343 21.75 4.72 19.42
C GLY A 343 21.00 3.79 18.47
N ASN A 344 20.13 4.30 17.59
CA ASN A 344 19.48 3.51 16.54
C ASN A 344 20.17 3.76 15.19
N ALA A 345 20.70 2.69 14.57
CA ALA A 345 21.27 2.77 13.23
C ALA A 345 20.22 2.99 12.14
N ASN A 346 18.96 2.65 12.43
CA ASN A 346 17.83 2.85 11.53
C ASN A 346 17.08 4.13 11.95
N TYR A 347 17.69 5.28 11.68
CA TYR A 347 17.24 6.60 12.17
C TYR A 347 16.13 7.25 11.32
N ASP A 348 15.78 6.66 10.19
CA ASP A 348 14.68 7.11 9.33
C ASP A 348 13.90 5.89 8.80
N GLU A 349 12.78 6.15 8.13
CA GLU A 349 11.88 5.08 7.70
C GLU A 349 12.51 4.17 6.65
N ILE A 350 13.35 4.69 5.75
CA ILE A 350 13.94 3.84 4.72
C ILE A 350 15.03 2.92 5.28
N HIS A 351 15.82 3.36 6.25
CA HIS A 351 16.76 2.46 6.93
C HIS A 351 15.99 1.37 7.68
N TYR A 352 14.90 1.72 8.36
CA TYR A 352 14.01 0.75 9.00
C TYR A 352 13.46 -0.28 8.01
N ILE A 353 12.87 0.17 6.90
CA ILE A 353 12.28 -0.70 5.87
C ILE A 353 13.33 -1.60 5.24
N ASN A 354 14.51 -1.06 4.90
CA ASN A 354 15.61 -1.84 4.32
C ASN A 354 16.15 -2.91 5.28
N ALA A 355 16.11 -2.64 6.59
CA ALA A 355 16.50 -3.59 7.60
C ALA A 355 15.42 -4.67 7.87
N LEU A 356 14.14 -4.30 7.82
CA LEU A 356 13.03 -5.20 8.13
C LEU A 356 12.60 -6.09 6.94
N ALA A 357 12.53 -5.55 5.73
CA ALA A 357 11.98 -6.24 4.56
C ALA A 357 12.66 -7.60 4.23
N PRO A 358 14.01 -7.74 4.34
CA PRO A 358 14.67 -9.03 4.13
C PRO A 358 14.30 -10.07 5.20
N VAL A 359 14.08 -9.63 6.45
CA VAL A 359 13.72 -10.51 7.58
C VAL A 359 12.26 -10.97 7.46
N LEU A 360 11.37 -10.10 7.01
CA LEU A 360 9.99 -10.46 6.68
C LEU A 360 9.93 -11.49 5.53
N SER A 361 10.69 -11.22 4.47
CA SER A 361 10.74 -12.09 3.29
C SER A 361 11.25 -13.49 3.65
N SER A 362 12.34 -13.59 4.43
CA SER A 362 12.86 -14.88 4.91
C SER A 362 11.90 -15.59 5.88
N SER A 363 11.06 -14.83 6.58
CA SER A 363 10.00 -15.36 7.45
C SER A 363 8.74 -15.76 6.68
N GLY A 364 8.70 -15.58 5.35
CA GLY A 364 7.58 -15.99 4.49
C GLY A 364 6.50 -14.94 4.27
N PHE A 365 6.81 -13.67 4.52
CA PHE A 365 5.94 -12.53 4.20
C PHE A 365 6.73 -11.49 3.39
N PRO A 366 6.72 -11.57 2.05
CA PRO A 366 7.45 -10.62 1.19
C PRO A 366 6.69 -9.29 1.08
N ALA A 367 6.65 -8.54 2.19
CA ALA A 367 5.87 -7.32 2.34
C ALA A 367 6.45 -6.15 1.52
N HIS A 368 5.55 -5.39 0.89
CA HIS A 368 5.81 -4.02 0.43
C HIS A 368 5.40 -3.00 1.50
N PHE A 369 5.73 -1.73 1.30
CA PHE A 369 5.54 -0.69 2.30
C PHE A 369 4.83 0.53 1.74
N ILE A 370 4.02 1.18 2.58
CA ILE A 370 3.62 2.58 2.41
C ILE A 370 4.08 3.38 3.63
N VAL A 371 4.49 4.63 3.41
CA VAL A 371 5.10 5.47 4.45
C VAL A 371 4.34 6.77 4.58
N ASP A 372 3.80 7.03 5.76
CA ASP A 372 3.18 8.33 6.05
C ASP A 372 4.25 9.42 6.10
N GLN A 373 4.05 10.51 5.38
CA GLN A 373 4.89 11.72 5.43
C GLN A 373 4.03 12.98 5.63
N GLY A 374 2.79 12.83 6.08
CA GLY A 374 1.84 13.92 6.28
C GLY A 374 2.37 15.04 7.17
N ARG A 375 3.21 14.72 8.16
CA ARG A 375 3.74 15.71 9.13
C ARG A 375 5.27 15.74 9.22
N SER A 376 5.95 15.16 8.23
CA SER A 376 7.41 14.96 8.25
C SER A 376 8.22 16.07 7.56
N GLY A 377 7.61 17.21 7.22
CA GLY A 377 8.29 18.28 6.48
C GLY A 377 9.43 18.95 7.27
N VAL A 378 9.34 18.95 8.59
CA VAL A 378 10.34 19.52 9.49
C VAL A 378 10.87 18.43 10.40
N GLN A 379 12.18 18.25 10.43
CA GLN A 379 12.90 17.30 11.28
C GLN A 379 13.57 18.03 12.45
N ASN A 380 14.06 17.30 13.45
CA ASN A 380 14.74 17.84 14.64
C ASN A 380 13.84 18.75 15.50
N ILE A 381 12.55 18.39 15.60
CA ILE A 381 11.51 19.16 16.31
C ILE A 381 11.03 18.50 17.60
N ARG A 382 11.63 17.36 17.98
CA ARG A 382 11.28 16.59 19.19
C ARG A 382 12.42 16.59 20.18
N GLN A 383 12.10 16.45 21.46
CA GLN A 383 13.08 16.27 22.53
C GLN A 383 13.42 14.79 22.75
N GLN A 384 12.43 13.92 22.59
CA GLN A 384 12.57 12.47 22.62
C GLN A 384 11.86 11.85 21.42
N TRP A 385 12.33 10.69 20.98
CA TRP A 385 11.72 10.02 19.82
C TRP A 385 10.30 9.52 20.10
N GLY A 386 10.00 9.23 21.37
CA GLY A 386 8.67 8.86 21.86
C GLY A 386 7.70 10.03 22.00
N ASP A 387 8.09 11.26 21.67
CA ASP A 387 7.19 12.41 21.70
C ASP A 387 6.37 12.44 20.40
N TRP A 388 5.06 12.18 20.51
CA TRP A 388 4.16 11.99 19.36
C TRP A 388 2.99 12.98 19.32
N CYS A 389 2.56 13.52 20.46
CA CYS A 389 1.33 14.30 20.52
C CYS A 389 1.56 15.75 20.09
N ASN A 390 0.92 16.17 18.99
CA ASN A 390 0.89 17.55 18.48
C ASN A 390 2.28 18.20 18.42
N VAL A 391 3.29 17.52 17.87
CA VAL A 391 4.69 17.99 17.93
C VAL A 391 4.83 19.38 17.33
N LYS A 392 5.21 20.33 18.18
CA LYS A 392 5.24 21.76 17.92
C LYS A 392 6.14 22.08 16.74
N GLY A 393 5.59 22.80 15.77
CA GLY A 393 6.36 23.27 14.63
C GLY A 393 6.59 22.23 13.54
N ALA A 394 5.82 21.13 13.53
CA ALA A 394 5.73 20.25 12.38
C ALA A 394 5.29 20.99 11.10
N GLY A 395 5.63 20.42 9.95
CA GLY A 395 5.27 20.92 8.62
C GLY A 395 4.72 19.79 7.76
N PHE A 396 3.82 20.10 6.83
CA PHE A 396 3.41 19.12 5.82
C PHE A 396 4.65 18.61 5.05
N GLY A 397 4.79 17.29 4.92
CA GLY A 397 5.96 16.68 4.28
C GLY A 397 5.80 16.40 2.79
N THR A 398 6.60 15.46 2.29
CA THR A 398 6.55 14.98 0.91
C THR A 398 5.13 14.55 0.53
N ARG A 399 4.68 14.98 -0.65
CA ARG A 399 3.30 14.74 -1.12
C ARG A 399 3.14 13.27 -1.51
N PRO A 400 1.93 12.71 -1.39
CA PRO A 400 1.70 11.33 -1.78
C PRO A 400 2.16 11.05 -3.22
N THR A 401 2.93 9.98 -3.40
CA THR A 401 3.51 9.62 -4.70
C THR A 401 3.96 8.16 -4.70
N SER A 402 3.82 7.50 -5.86
CA SER A 402 4.42 6.17 -6.11
C SER A 402 5.85 6.25 -6.64
N ASN A 403 6.36 7.45 -6.95
CA ASN A 403 7.77 7.65 -7.27
C ASN A 403 8.58 7.78 -5.97
N THR A 404 8.75 6.65 -5.29
CA THR A 404 9.37 6.58 -3.96
C THR A 404 10.89 6.50 -4.03
N GLY A 405 11.46 6.03 -5.15
CA GLY A 405 12.87 5.72 -5.29
C GLY A 405 13.29 4.37 -4.68
N TYR A 406 12.36 3.62 -4.09
CA TYR A 406 12.64 2.37 -3.37
C TYR A 406 11.68 1.26 -3.82
N SER A 407 12.21 0.14 -4.30
CA SER A 407 11.41 -0.96 -4.86
C SER A 407 10.51 -1.67 -3.85
N THR A 408 10.84 -1.56 -2.56
CA THR A 408 10.03 -2.10 -1.44
C THR A 408 8.93 -1.14 -1.00
N VAL A 409 8.97 0.13 -1.38
CA VAL A 409 7.99 1.14 -0.98
C VAL A 409 7.08 1.46 -2.16
N ASP A 410 5.83 1.01 -2.06
CA ASP A 410 4.80 1.20 -3.09
C ASP A 410 4.37 2.66 -3.20
N ALA A 411 4.25 3.38 -2.08
CA ALA A 411 3.88 4.80 -2.07
C ALA A 411 4.31 5.54 -0.80
N ILE A 412 4.63 6.82 -0.97
CA ILE A 412 4.54 7.83 0.10
C ILE A 412 3.06 8.23 0.19
N VAL A 413 2.54 8.35 1.41
CA VAL A 413 1.12 8.67 1.66
C VAL A 413 0.99 9.70 2.77
N TRP A 414 -0.20 10.30 2.91
CA TRP A 414 -0.58 11.07 4.09
C TRP A 414 -1.67 10.29 4.83
N ALA A 415 -1.27 9.59 5.89
CA ALA A 415 -2.16 8.69 6.62
C ALA A 415 -2.91 9.43 7.74
N LYS A 416 -2.21 10.18 8.60
CA LYS A 416 -2.83 11.12 9.54
C LYS A 416 -3.17 12.45 8.84
N PRO A 417 -4.45 12.88 8.82
CA PRO A 417 -4.83 14.20 8.32
C PRO A 417 -4.27 15.28 9.24
N GLY A 418 -3.28 16.04 8.74
CA GLY A 418 -2.62 17.07 9.52
C GLY A 418 -3.56 18.23 9.83
N GLY A 419 -3.78 18.54 11.10
CA GLY A 419 -4.78 19.52 11.54
C GLY A 419 -5.83 18.89 12.44
N GLU A 420 -6.12 17.59 12.26
CA GLU A 420 -6.84 16.81 13.27
C GLU A 420 -5.89 16.55 14.46
N CYS A 421 -6.30 16.96 15.66
CA CYS A 421 -5.51 16.88 16.87
C CYS A 421 -5.15 15.43 17.22
N ASP A 422 -3.98 15.23 17.85
CA ASP A 422 -3.57 13.92 18.39
C ASP A 422 -4.15 13.67 19.78
N GLY A 423 -4.39 14.73 20.56
CA GLY A 423 -4.89 14.63 21.93
C GLY A 423 -4.92 15.98 22.66
N THR A 424 -5.75 16.04 23.70
CA THR A 424 -5.99 17.26 24.48
C THR A 424 -4.84 17.57 25.42
N SER A 425 -4.46 18.84 25.52
CA SER A 425 -3.49 19.32 26.53
C SER A 425 -4.16 19.69 27.86
N ASN A 426 -5.50 19.55 27.97
CA ASN A 426 -6.23 19.82 29.19
C ASN A 426 -6.04 18.67 30.19
N THR A 427 -5.24 18.88 31.22
CA THR A 427 -4.93 17.89 32.27
C THR A 427 -6.14 17.42 33.08
N SER A 428 -7.27 18.13 33.01
CA SER A 428 -8.53 17.75 33.66
C SER A 428 -9.48 16.97 32.74
N ALA A 429 -9.14 16.80 31.45
CA ALA A 429 -9.95 16.03 30.53
C ALA A 429 -9.84 14.52 30.83
N ALA A 430 -10.95 13.80 30.67
CA ALA A 430 -10.99 12.36 30.92
C ALA A 430 -10.04 11.56 30.00
N ARG A 431 -9.67 12.13 28.85
CA ARG A 431 -8.80 11.51 27.84
C ARG A 431 -7.44 12.20 27.73
N TYR A 432 -7.01 12.87 28.78
CA TYR A 432 -5.69 13.48 28.81
C TYR A 432 -4.59 12.40 28.75
N ASP A 433 -3.69 12.52 27.77
CA ASP A 433 -2.43 11.79 27.72
C ASP A 433 -1.28 12.74 28.07
N TYR A 434 -0.36 12.30 28.94
CA TYR A 434 0.74 13.14 29.40
C TYR A 434 1.69 13.55 28.28
N HIS A 435 1.76 12.80 27.17
CA HIS A 435 2.52 13.19 25.99
C HIS A 435 2.00 14.50 25.37
N CYS A 436 0.71 14.81 25.50
CA CYS A 436 0.10 16.03 25.00
C CYS A 436 0.35 17.26 25.89
N GLY A 437 0.95 17.05 27.07
CA GLY A 437 1.40 18.12 27.98
C GLY A 437 2.90 18.41 27.90
N LEU A 438 3.66 17.70 27.06
CA LEU A 438 5.11 17.88 26.93
C LEU A 438 5.48 19.23 26.33
N SER A 439 6.69 19.71 26.63
CA SER A 439 7.12 21.06 26.26
C SER A 439 7.27 21.28 24.74
N ASP A 440 7.50 20.21 23.99
CA ASP A 440 7.51 20.16 22.53
C ASP A 440 6.17 19.75 21.92
N ALA A 441 5.11 19.55 22.71
CA ALA A 441 3.74 19.51 22.21
C ALA A 441 3.18 20.93 22.04
N ASP A 442 2.38 21.14 21.00
CA ASP A 442 1.65 22.38 20.75
C ASP A 442 0.43 22.48 21.67
N GLN A 443 0.25 23.65 22.30
CA GLN A 443 -0.70 23.85 23.40
C GLN A 443 -1.24 25.29 23.39
N PRO A 444 -2.54 25.51 23.73
CA PRO A 444 -3.52 24.51 24.16
C PRO A 444 -4.07 23.69 22.99
N ALA A 445 -4.13 22.36 23.15
CA ALA A 445 -4.62 21.44 22.14
C ALA A 445 -6.04 20.93 22.47
N PRO A 446 -6.95 20.79 21.48
CA PRO A 446 -8.30 20.29 21.69
C PRO A 446 -8.33 18.74 21.78
N GLU A 447 -9.52 18.15 21.86
CA GLU A 447 -9.67 16.69 21.90
C GLU A 447 -9.13 16.00 20.64
N ALA A 448 -8.61 14.77 20.80
CA ALA A 448 -8.12 13.96 19.69
C ALA A 448 -9.17 13.84 18.56
N GLY A 449 -8.72 13.93 17.30
CA GLY A 449 -9.56 13.88 16.11
C GLY A 449 -10.36 15.15 15.83
N THR A 450 -10.39 16.13 16.75
CA THR A 450 -11.01 17.43 16.49
C THR A 450 -10.03 18.40 15.83
N TRP A 451 -10.57 19.40 15.14
CA TRP A 451 -9.74 20.36 14.39
C TRP A 451 -8.89 21.26 15.29
N PHE A 452 -7.59 21.35 14.99
CA PHE A 452 -6.62 22.21 15.65
C PHE A 452 -6.08 23.27 14.66
N GLN A 453 -6.75 24.43 14.63
CA GLN A 453 -6.51 25.49 13.65
C GLN A 453 -5.07 26.04 13.63
N GLU A 454 -4.50 26.32 14.81
CA GLU A 454 -3.15 26.89 14.92
C GLU A 454 -2.09 25.89 14.44
N TYR A 455 -2.26 24.61 14.80
CA TYR A 455 -1.41 23.53 14.35
C TYR A 455 -1.49 23.34 12.82
N PHE A 456 -2.70 23.34 12.25
CA PHE A 456 -2.87 23.29 10.79
C PHE A 456 -2.19 24.46 10.07
N THR A 457 -2.34 25.67 10.59
CA THR A 457 -1.69 26.88 10.03
C THR A 457 -0.16 26.73 10.08
N THR A 458 0.37 26.17 11.16
CA THR A 458 1.80 25.85 11.29
C THR A 458 2.25 24.80 10.27
N LEU A 459 1.47 23.73 10.08
CA LEU A 459 1.76 22.71 9.07
C LEU A 459 1.84 23.29 7.65
N VAL A 460 0.93 24.19 7.30
CA VAL A 460 0.89 24.90 6.00
C VAL A 460 2.12 25.79 5.83
N THR A 461 2.44 26.61 6.83
CA THR A 461 3.54 27.58 6.74
C THR A 461 4.92 26.93 6.73
N LYS A 462 5.07 25.78 7.38
CA LYS A 462 6.31 25.00 7.45
C LYS A 462 6.38 23.83 6.48
N ALA A 463 5.45 23.75 5.52
CA ALA A 463 5.43 22.67 4.56
C ALA A 463 6.77 22.56 3.80
N ASN A 464 7.28 21.34 3.68
CA ASN A 464 8.51 21.02 2.96
C ASN A 464 8.32 19.71 2.16
N PRO A 465 8.32 19.77 0.81
CA PRO A 465 8.47 20.97 -0.01
C PRO A 465 7.35 22.02 0.24
N PRO A 466 7.56 23.32 -0.02
CA PRO A 466 6.50 24.32 0.12
C PRO A 466 5.22 23.97 -0.67
N LEU A 467 4.06 24.44 -0.18
CA LEU A 467 2.73 24.26 -0.80
C LEU A 467 2.48 25.19 -1.98
#